data_AF-A0A7K8SNN7-F1
#
_entry.id   AF-A0A7K8SNN7-F1
#
_cell.length_a   1.000
_cell.length_b   1.000
_cell.length_c   1.000
_cell.angle_alpha   90.00
_cell.angle_beta   90.00
_cell.angle_gamma   90.00
#
_symmetry.space_group_name_H-M   'P 1'
#
loop_
_entity.id
_entity.type
_entity.pdbx_description
1 polymer ?
#
loop_
_entity_poly.entity_id
_entity_poly.type
_entity_poly.pdbx_seq_one_letter_code
_entity_poly.pdbx_strand_id
1 'polypeptide(L)'
;YLLKTQVQPEKVLYISSQNASTIFPAFANRLEYSKEEKKIVITLHNLQKNDSDIYVCAGVLKNSSFLSVSRSGTMMLIKEVEQTDCSNSSWGIYGLTIVVVLLFSALICCTLYRVNMKKYFQKRKPNAVYEDMSCSSRRNTFIRT
;
A
#
# COMPACT_ATOMS: atom_id res chain seq x y z
N TYR A 1 -10.63 17.50 -42.73
CA TYR A 1 -11.55 17.00 -41.69
C TYR A 1 -11.09 15.61 -41.31
N LEU A 2 -10.91 15.34 -40.02
CA LEU A 2 -10.65 14.01 -39.52
C LEU A 2 -11.77 13.68 -38.54
N LEU A 3 -12.65 12.76 -38.91
CA LEU A 3 -13.79 12.31 -38.12
C LEU A 3 -13.65 10.80 -37.90
N LYS A 4 -13.67 10.40 -36.63
CA LYS A 4 -13.79 9.03 -36.10
C LYS A 4 -14.16 9.25 -34.62
N THR A 5 -15.14 8.60 -34.00
CA THR A 5 -15.51 7.18 -33.97
C THR A 5 -17.02 7.01 -34.04
N GLN A 6 -17.44 6.07 -34.90
CA GLN A 6 -18.79 5.54 -34.93
C GLN A 6 -18.87 4.37 -33.94
N VAL A 7 -18.96 4.68 -32.65
CA VAL A 7 -19.75 3.86 -31.73
C VAL A 7 -21.03 4.67 -31.57
N GLN A 8 -22.15 4.13 -32.04
CA GLN A 8 -23.41 4.83 -31.93
C GLN A 8 -23.70 4.99 -30.43
N PRO A 9 -23.85 6.23 -29.92
CA PRO A 9 -24.10 6.41 -28.50
C PRO A 9 -25.41 5.72 -28.14
N GLU A 10 -25.35 4.85 -27.13
CA GLU A 10 -26.53 4.20 -26.62
C GLU A 10 -27.42 5.25 -25.93
N LYS A 11 -28.71 5.24 -26.27
CA LYS A 11 -29.64 6.16 -25.65
C LYS A 11 -30.11 5.55 -24.34
N VAL A 12 -29.99 6.34 -23.27
CA VAL A 12 -30.34 5.91 -21.90
C VAL A 12 -31.72 6.44 -21.51
N LEU A 13 -31.94 7.75 -21.69
CA LEU A 13 -33.15 8.46 -21.33
C LEU A 13 -33.39 9.62 -22.31
N TYR A 14 -34.64 9.79 -22.74
CA TYR A 14 -35.10 10.95 -23.48
C TYR A 14 -36.17 11.69 -22.67
N ILE A 15 -36.06 13.01 -22.58
CA ILE A 15 -37.05 13.88 -21.94
C ILE A 15 -37.40 15.01 -22.91
N SER A 16 -38.69 15.17 -23.20
CA SER A 16 -39.21 16.24 -24.04
C SER A 16 -39.61 17.46 -23.23
N SER A 17 -39.68 18.61 -23.88
CA SER A 17 -40.22 19.84 -23.28
C SER A 17 -41.71 19.74 -22.95
N GLN A 18 -42.43 18.79 -23.56
CA GLN A 18 -43.85 18.53 -23.33
C GLN A 18 -44.09 17.52 -22.19
N ASN A 19 -43.07 17.31 -21.33
CA ASN A 19 -43.07 16.34 -20.23
C ASN A 19 -43.28 14.87 -20.65
N ALA A 20 -43.12 14.56 -21.94
CA ALA A 20 -43.02 13.17 -22.37
C ALA A 20 -41.60 12.65 -22.07
N SER A 21 -41.49 11.41 -21.64
CA SER A 21 -40.19 10.78 -21.40
C SER A 21 -40.15 9.36 -21.93
N THR A 22 -38.96 8.89 -22.25
CA THR A 22 -38.73 7.53 -22.74
C THR A 22 -37.44 7.00 -22.12
N ILE A 23 -37.58 5.99 -21.27
CA ILE A 23 -36.47 5.18 -20.76
C ILE A 23 -36.24 4.07 -21.78
N PHE A 24 -34.98 3.87 -22.18
CA PHE A 24 -34.66 2.85 -23.19
C PHE A 24 -34.63 1.44 -22.56
N PRO A 25 -34.93 0.39 -23.34
CA PRO A 25 -35.16 -0.95 -22.80
C PRO A 25 -34.03 -1.52 -21.92
N ALA A 26 -32.76 -1.24 -22.23
CA ALA A 26 -31.61 -1.70 -21.45
C ALA A 26 -31.59 -1.16 -20.00
N PHE A 27 -32.28 -0.04 -19.77
CA PHE A 27 -32.36 0.65 -18.48
C PHE A 27 -33.76 0.57 -17.86
N ALA A 28 -34.71 -0.09 -18.54
CA ALA A 28 -36.07 -0.25 -18.04
C ALA A 28 -36.08 -0.93 -16.67
N ASN A 29 -36.97 -0.49 -15.78
CA ASN A 29 -37.15 -1.00 -14.41
C ASN A 29 -35.95 -0.79 -13.45
N ARG A 30 -34.83 -0.22 -13.93
CA ARG A 30 -33.65 0.07 -13.11
C ARG A 30 -33.32 1.57 -13.06
N LEU A 31 -33.78 2.34 -14.03
CA LEU A 31 -33.54 3.78 -14.10
C LEU A 31 -34.76 4.57 -13.65
N GLU A 32 -34.54 5.49 -12.74
CA GLU A 32 -35.50 6.50 -12.32
C GLU A 32 -34.94 7.90 -12.61
N TYR A 33 -35.83 8.87 -12.79
CA TYR A 33 -35.39 10.26 -12.91
C TYR A 33 -36.37 11.20 -12.22
N SER A 34 -35.85 12.32 -11.72
CA SER A 34 -36.64 13.44 -11.21
C SER A 34 -36.23 14.74 -11.92
N LYS A 35 -37.19 15.66 -12.05
CA LYS A 35 -36.98 16.97 -12.65
C LYS A 35 -37.20 18.03 -11.59
N GLU A 36 -36.13 18.68 -11.18
CA GLU A 36 -36.09 19.79 -10.23
C GLU A 36 -35.80 21.08 -11.01
N GLU A 37 -36.84 21.80 -11.45
CA GLU A 37 -36.72 23.02 -12.26
C GLU A 37 -35.86 22.84 -13.52
N LYS A 38 -34.59 23.31 -13.48
CA LYS A 38 -33.59 23.26 -14.56
C LYS A 38 -32.61 22.08 -14.42
N LYS A 39 -32.80 21.25 -13.39
CA LYS A 39 -31.97 20.11 -13.05
C LYS A 39 -32.74 18.82 -13.28
N ILE A 40 -32.06 17.86 -13.91
CA ILE A 40 -32.57 16.50 -14.05
C ILE A 40 -31.64 15.61 -13.22
N VAL A 41 -32.21 14.88 -12.28
CA VAL A 41 -31.50 13.87 -11.49
C VAL A 41 -31.85 12.52 -12.07
N ILE A 42 -30.83 11.72 -12.38
CA ILE A 42 -30.97 10.36 -12.91
C ILE A 42 -30.41 9.41 -11.86
N THR A 43 -31.21 8.44 -11.44
CA THR A 43 -30.84 7.41 -10.48
C THR A 43 -30.87 6.07 -11.19
N LEU A 44 -29.73 5.37 -11.24
CA LEU A 44 -29.63 4.03 -11.82
C LEU A 44 -29.42 3.01 -10.70
N HIS A 45 -30.39 2.13 -10.53
CA HIS A 45 -30.40 1.05 -9.56
C HIS A 45 -29.83 -0.24 -10.15
N ASN A 46 -29.43 -1.16 -9.27
CA ASN A 46 -28.94 -2.49 -9.64
C ASN A 46 -27.89 -2.41 -10.77
N LEU A 47 -26.82 -1.64 -10.52
CA LEU A 47 -25.73 -1.40 -11.46
C LEU A 47 -25.11 -2.71 -11.94
N GLN A 48 -24.85 -2.80 -13.24
CA GLN A 48 -24.26 -3.94 -13.91
C GLN A 48 -22.89 -3.54 -14.50
N LYS A 49 -22.00 -4.52 -14.72
CA LYS A 49 -20.65 -4.27 -15.24
C LYS A 49 -20.65 -3.57 -16.60
N ASN A 50 -21.61 -3.90 -17.45
CA ASN A 50 -21.85 -3.30 -18.76
C ASN A 50 -22.42 -1.88 -18.69
N ASP A 51 -22.86 -1.38 -17.53
CA ASP A 51 -23.23 0.03 -17.34
C ASP A 51 -21.97 0.94 -17.24
N SER A 52 -20.76 0.40 -17.41
CA SER A 52 -19.51 1.17 -17.29
C SER A 52 -19.23 1.94 -18.58
N ASP A 53 -19.50 3.24 -18.59
CA ASP A 53 -19.22 4.11 -19.73
C ASP A 53 -19.17 5.59 -19.32
N ILE A 54 -19.00 6.47 -20.32
CA ILE A 54 -19.08 7.92 -20.19
C ILE A 54 -20.50 8.37 -20.51
N TYR A 55 -21.21 8.83 -19.50
CA TYR A 55 -22.57 9.36 -19.63
C TYR A 55 -22.54 10.86 -19.92
N VAL A 56 -23.24 11.28 -20.97
CA VAL A 56 -23.32 12.67 -21.41
C VAL A 56 -24.75 13.14 -21.54
N CYS A 57 -25.01 14.40 -21.15
CA CYS A 57 -26.29 15.04 -21.42
C CYS A 57 -26.26 15.66 -22.83
N ALA A 58 -27.25 15.38 -23.66
CA ALA A 58 -27.39 15.98 -24.99
C ALA A 58 -28.75 16.65 -25.15
N GLY A 59 -28.74 17.91 -25.60
CA GLY A 59 -29.93 18.65 -25.99
C GLY A 59 -30.21 18.50 -27.49
N VAL A 60 -31.46 18.32 -27.87
CA VAL A 60 -31.89 18.35 -29.27
C VAL A 60 -32.53 19.70 -29.55
N LEU A 61 -32.02 20.44 -30.52
CA LEU A 61 -32.66 21.69 -30.94
C LEU A 61 -33.88 21.38 -31.81
N LYS A 62 -34.99 22.08 -31.57
CA LYS A 62 -36.21 21.91 -32.36
C LYS A 62 -35.89 22.16 -33.84
N ASN A 63 -36.24 21.22 -34.72
CA ASN A 63 -35.96 21.23 -36.16
C ASN A 63 -34.50 20.96 -36.59
N SER A 64 -33.63 20.48 -35.70
CA SER A 64 -32.32 19.95 -36.11
C SER A 64 -32.22 18.44 -35.83
N SER A 65 -31.51 17.73 -36.71
CA SER A 65 -31.03 16.37 -36.44
C SER A 65 -29.74 16.37 -35.62
N PHE A 66 -29.21 17.55 -35.27
CA PHE A 66 -27.96 17.72 -34.56
C PHE A 66 -28.19 17.69 -33.05
N LEU A 67 -27.56 16.71 -32.40
CA LEU A 67 -27.44 16.65 -30.95
C LEU A 67 -26.44 17.71 -30.50
N SER A 68 -26.90 18.69 -29.72
CA SER A 68 -26.01 19.55 -28.95
C SER A 68 -25.59 18.78 -27.71
N VAL A 69 -24.45 18.09 -27.79
CA VAL A 69 -23.91 17.33 -26.67
C VAL A 69 -23.22 18.30 -25.70
N SER A 70 -23.55 18.21 -24.41
CA SER A 70 -22.81 18.91 -23.36
C SER A 70 -21.33 18.55 -23.45
N ARG A 71 -20.44 19.54 -23.32
CA ARG A 71 -19.00 19.30 -23.29
C ARG A 71 -18.56 18.52 -22.03
N SER A 72 -19.42 18.46 -21.01
CA SER A 72 -19.17 17.75 -19.75
C SER A 72 -19.94 16.43 -19.71
N GLY A 73 -19.21 15.35 -19.42
CA GLY A 73 -19.72 14.01 -19.21
C GLY A 73 -19.16 13.39 -17.93
N THR A 74 -19.83 12.39 -17.41
CA THR A 74 -19.45 11.67 -16.20
C THR A 74 -19.02 10.25 -16.57
N MET A 75 -17.78 9.90 -16.23
CA MET A 75 -17.31 8.51 -16.36
C MET A 75 -17.81 7.69 -15.17
N MET A 76 -18.50 6.59 -15.44
CA MET A 76 -18.95 5.63 -14.44
C MET A 76 -18.24 4.30 -14.68
N LEU A 77 -17.63 3.74 -13.63
CA LEU A 77 -16.94 2.46 -13.69
C LEU A 77 -17.48 1.54 -12.60
N ILE A 78 -18.13 0.47 -13.03
CA ILE A 78 -18.67 -0.57 -12.16
C ILE A 78 -17.62 -1.66 -12.06
N LYS A 79 -17.05 -1.83 -10.87
CA LYS A 79 -16.21 -2.97 -10.54
C LYS A 79 -17.02 -3.93 -9.70
N GLU A 80 -16.90 -5.22 -10.01
CA GLU A 80 -17.24 -6.23 -9.04
C GLU A 80 -16.34 -6.03 -7.83
N VAL A 81 -16.94 -5.99 -6.64
CA VAL A 81 -16.17 -6.13 -5.41
C VAL A 81 -15.72 -7.59 -5.41
N GLU A 82 -14.55 -7.85 -6.00
CA GLU A 82 -13.74 -8.93 -5.46
C GLU A 82 -13.51 -8.51 -4.01
N GLN A 83 -14.22 -9.18 -3.10
CA GLN A 83 -13.86 -9.23 -1.70
C GLN A 83 -12.53 -9.98 -1.63
N THR A 84 -11.47 -9.40 -2.20
CA THR A 84 -10.15 -9.60 -1.63
C THR A 84 -10.28 -8.98 -0.26
N ASP A 85 -10.62 -9.82 0.72
CA ASP A 85 -10.36 -9.53 2.11
C ASP A 85 -8.98 -8.88 2.13
N CYS A 86 -8.93 -7.57 2.35
CA CYS A 86 -7.70 -6.89 2.73
C CYS A 86 -7.34 -7.32 4.16
N SER A 87 -7.43 -8.62 4.47
CA SER A 87 -6.60 -9.23 5.47
C SER A 87 -5.24 -9.40 4.79
N ASN A 88 -4.41 -8.36 4.89
CA ASN A 88 -2.99 -8.63 4.97
C ASN A 88 -2.84 -9.58 6.16
N SER A 89 -2.78 -10.88 5.88
CA SER A 89 -2.37 -11.93 6.81
C SER A 89 -0.96 -11.58 7.25
N SER A 90 -0.88 -10.66 8.20
CA SER A 90 0.34 -10.03 8.69
C SER A 90 1.17 -11.00 9.51
N TRP A 91 0.69 -12.24 9.67
CA TRP A 91 1.38 -13.28 10.41
C TRP A 91 2.75 -13.61 9.81
N GLY A 92 2.86 -13.61 8.48
CA GLY A 92 4.15 -13.80 7.78
C GLY A 92 5.13 -12.64 7.99
N ILE A 93 4.63 -11.40 8.02
CA ILE A 93 5.44 -10.20 8.25
C ILE A 93 5.92 -10.14 9.70
N TYR A 94 5.05 -10.47 10.67
CA TYR A 94 5.43 -10.59 12.08
C TYR A 94 6.45 -11.71 12.30
N GLY A 95 6.27 -12.87 11.66
CA GLY A 95 7.24 -13.96 11.72
C GLY A 95 8.62 -13.55 11.21
N LEU A 96 8.67 -12.90 10.03
CA LEU A 96 9.93 -12.46 9.42
C LEU A 96 10.63 -11.39 10.26
N THR A 97 9.88 -10.43 10.82
CA THR A 97 10.43 -9.39 11.69
C THR A 97 10.98 -9.95 13.01
N ILE A 98 10.30 -10.92 13.63
CA ILE A 98 10.78 -11.60 14.85
C ILE A 98 12.10 -12.33 14.60
N VAL A 99 12.20 -13.09 13.50
CA VAL A 99 13.44 -13.82 13.15
C VAL A 99 14.62 -12.87 12.95
N VAL A 100 14.40 -11.77 12.23
CA VAL A 100 15.44 -10.75 12.00
C VAL A 100 15.92 -10.15 13.33
N VAL A 101 15.00 -9.76 14.21
CA VAL A 101 15.34 -9.19 15.53
C VAL A 101 16.13 -10.19 16.39
N LEU A 102 15.75 -11.47 16.40
CA LEU A 102 16.46 -12.52 17.14
C LEU A 102 17.87 -12.77 16.61
N LEU A 103 18.06 -12.76 15.29
CA LEU A 103 19.38 -12.91 14.69
C LEU A 103 20.29 -11.72 15.03
N PHE A 104 19.78 -10.49 14.92
CA PHE A 104 20.54 -9.30 15.29
C PHE A 104 20.90 -9.28 16.77
N SER A 105 19.99 -9.67 17.66
CA SER A 105 20.27 -9.72 19.10
C SER A 105 21.33 -10.78 19.43
N ALA A 106 21.27 -11.96 18.81
CA ALA A 106 22.29 -12.99 18.95
C ALA A 106 23.67 -12.50 18.51
N LEU A 107 23.76 -11.82 17.35
CA LEU A 107 25.01 -11.25 16.86
C LEU A 107 25.60 -10.19 17.81
N ILE A 108 24.75 -9.29 18.34
CA ILE A 108 25.18 -8.29 19.34
C ILE A 108 25.68 -8.98 20.61
N CYS A 109 24.95 -9.98 21.13
CA CYS A 109 25.38 -10.73 22.30
C CYS A 109 26.71 -11.47 22.06
N CYS A 110 26.88 -12.11 20.89
CA CYS A 110 28.11 -12.81 20.53
C CYS A 110 29.31 -11.86 20.43
N THR A 111 29.13 -10.68 19.83
CA THR A 111 30.20 -9.69 19.71
C THR A 111 30.60 -9.13 21.07
N LEU A 112 29.63 -8.75 21.92
CA LEU A 112 29.89 -8.28 23.28
C LEU A 112 30.56 -9.35 24.16
N TYR A 113 30.10 -10.60 24.07
CA TYR A 113 30.72 -11.72 24.78
C TYR A 113 32.17 -11.95 24.36
N ARG A 114 32.46 -11.95 23.05
CA ARG A 114 33.83 -12.09 22.54
C ARG A 114 34.74 -10.95 22.96
N VAL A 115 34.25 -9.70 22.96
CA VAL A 115 35.02 -8.54 23.41
C VAL A 115 35.34 -8.63 24.90
N ASN A 116 34.36 -9.01 25.74
CA ASN A 116 34.58 -9.21 27.17
C ASN A 116 35.60 -10.31 27.44
N MET A 117 35.47 -11.47 26.78
CA MET A 117 36.44 -12.56 26.90
C MET A 117 37.85 -12.11 26.49
N LYS A 118 37.97 -11.40 25.36
CA LYS A 118 39.26 -10.86 24.91
C LYS A 118 39.88 -9.90 25.94
N LYS A 119 39.05 -9.10 26.63
CA LYS A 119 39.47 -8.19 27.70
C LYS A 119 39.96 -8.93 28.95
N TYR A 120 39.39 -10.09 29.28
CA TYR A 120 39.87 -10.94 30.38
C TYR A 120 41.23 -11.58 30.09
N PHE A 121 41.48 -11.99 28.83
CA PHE A 121 42.77 -12.55 28.43
C PHE A 121 43.87 -11.49 28.23
N GLN A 122 43.51 -10.22 28.08
CA GLN A 122 44.44 -9.10 27.98
C GLN A 122 44.87 -8.59 29.37
N LYS A 123 45.26 -9.48 30.30
CA LYS A 123 45.85 -9.07 31.59
C LYS A 123 47.19 -8.35 31.38
N ARG A 124 47.46 -7.36 32.26
CA ARG A 124 48.65 -6.48 32.29
C ARG A 124 49.95 -7.28 32.12
N LYS A 125 50.86 -6.78 31.27
CA LYS A 125 52.26 -7.21 31.25
C LYS A 125 52.83 -7.06 32.68
N PRO A 126 53.44 -8.10 33.27
CA PRO A 126 54.12 -7.94 34.55
C PRO A 126 55.26 -6.94 34.37
N ASN A 127 55.33 -5.93 35.24
CA ASN A 127 56.50 -5.06 35.31
C ASN A 127 57.68 -5.94 35.76
N ALA A 128 58.65 -6.13 34.86
CA ALA A 128 59.88 -6.85 35.19
C ALA A 128 60.73 -5.96 36.11
N VAL A 129 60.48 -6.03 37.42
CA VAL A 129 61.41 -5.54 38.43
C VAL A 129 62.48 -6.63 38.59
N TYR A 130 63.69 -6.32 38.13
CA TYR A 130 64.84 -7.22 38.18
C TYR A 130 65.42 -7.18 39.61
N GLU A 131 65.27 -8.26 40.38
CA GLU A 131 66.02 -8.41 41.63
C GLU A 131 67.43 -8.93 41.32
N ASP A 132 68.43 -8.11 41.65
CA ASP A 132 69.84 -8.43 41.53
C ASP A 132 70.25 -9.42 42.64
N MET A 133 70.47 -10.68 42.28
CA MET A 133 70.91 -11.73 43.22
C MET A 133 72.43 -11.83 43.25
N SER A 134 73.08 -10.95 44.03
CA SER A 134 74.49 -11.13 44.43
C SER A 134 74.58 -12.11 45.61
N CYS A 135 74.85 -13.37 45.28
CA CYS A 135 75.01 -14.45 46.26
C CYS A 135 76.35 -14.30 47.02
N SER A 136 76.34 -13.64 48.19
CA SER A 136 77.48 -13.67 49.11
C SER A 136 77.38 -14.89 50.04
N SER A 137 78.11 -15.95 49.69
CA SER A 137 78.27 -17.16 50.51
C SER A 137 79.09 -16.85 51.76
N ARG A 138 78.46 -16.36 52.83
CA ARG A 138 79.04 -16.36 54.19
C ARG A 138 79.01 -17.79 54.75
N ARG A 139 80.15 -18.48 54.67
CA ARG A 139 80.45 -19.60 55.59
C ARG A 139 80.79 -19.01 56.95
N ASN A 140 80.15 -19.49 58.02
CA ASN A 140 80.79 -19.74 59.31
C ASN A 140 79.89 -20.53 60.28
N THR A 141 80.35 -21.77 60.54
CA THR A 141 80.46 -22.47 61.83
C THR A 141 79.24 -22.71 62.71
N PHE A 142 78.94 -23.99 62.98
CA PHE A 142 78.80 -24.45 64.37
C PHE A 142 79.33 -25.88 64.56
N ILE A 143 79.99 -26.06 65.70
CA ILE A 143 80.93 -27.09 66.16
C ILE A 143 80.22 -28.34 66.73
N ARG A 144 80.89 -29.50 66.74
CA ARG A 144 80.57 -30.64 67.62
C ARG A 144 81.85 -31.19 68.28
N THR A 145 81.69 -31.50 69.58
CA THR A 145 82.61 -32.00 70.64
C THR A 145 83.59 -31.01 71.23
#